data_AF-A0A1J4ZFE9-F1
#
_entry.id   AF-A0A1J4ZFE9-F1
#
_cell.length_a   1.000
_cell.length_b   1.000
_cell.length_c   1.000
_cell.angle_alpha   90.00
_cell.angle_beta   90.00
_cell.angle_gamma   90.00
#
_symmetry.space_group_name_H-M   'P 1'
#
loop_
_entity.id
_entity.type
_entity.pdbx_description
1 polymer ?
#
loop_
_entity_poly.entity_id
_entity_poly.type
_entity_poly.pdbx_seq_one_letter_code
_entity_poly.pdbx_strand_id
1 'polypeptide(L)'
;MKLTFNDFVRIMMYPIIVFIIHLVIAPIGLYEKYVWIDIPMHFLGGASIALSAMAMGKIMLKNKMLGKTNLFILFVFVVSVVSLVAVFWEFFEFSIDILSNSNLQIGLEDTLGDLFMGILGGSISFWAFYPKALL
;
A
#
# COMPACT_ATOMS: atom_id res chain seq x y z
N MET A 1 11.79 -20.47 -6.79
CA MET A 1 10.72 -20.55 -5.76
C MET A 1 9.41 -20.89 -6.46
N LYS A 2 8.64 -21.86 -5.96
CA LYS A 2 7.24 -22.04 -6.37
C LYS A 2 6.35 -21.42 -5.30
N LEU A 3 5.67 -20.32 -5.63
CA LEU A 3 4.64 -19.75 -4.76
C LEU A 3 3.43 -20.68 -4.74
N THR A 4 2.93 -20.98 -3.55
CA THR A 4 1.66 -21.69 -3.40
C THR A 4 0.48 -20.71 -3.51
N PHE A 5 -0.73 -21.23 -3.73
CA PHE A 5 -1.94 -20.41 -3.67
C PHE A 5 -2.08 -19.69 -2.32
N ASN A 6 -1.74 -20.36 -1.22
CA ASN A 6 -1.78 -19.76 0.11
C ASN A 6 -0.75 -18.62 0.28
N ASP A 7 0.42 -18.74 -0.35
CA ASP A 7 1.41 -17.65 -0.36
C ASP A 7 0.88 -16.44 -1.12
N PHE A 8 0.25 -16.66 -2.27
CA PHE A 8 -0.39 -15.59 -3.05
C PHE A 8 -1.48 -14.88 -2.26
N VAL A 9 -2.39 -15.64 -1.63
CA VAL A 9 -3.46 -15.08 -0.78
C VAL A 9 -2.87 -14.22 0.35
N ARG A 10 -1.84 -14.72 1.04
CA ARG A 10 -1.18 -13.96 2.12
C ARG A 10 -0.55 -12.66 1.66
N ILE A 11 0.02 -12.63 0.46
CA ILE A 11 0.62 -11.43 -0.11
C ILE A 11 -0.47 -10.45 -0.57
N MET A 12 -1.51 -10.92 -1.25
CA MET A 12 -2.41 -10.04 -2.00
C MET A 12 -3.73 -9.72 -1.29
N MET A 13 -4.09 -10.42 -0.21
CA MET A 13 -5.42 -10.25 0.38
C MET A 13 -5.70 -8.82 0.87
N TYR A 14 -4.73 -8.15 1.51
CA TYR A 14 -4.96 -6.81 2.07
C TYR A 14 -5.12 -5.76 0.96
N PRO A 15 -4.21 -5.67 -0.05
CA PRO A 15 -4.41 -4.75 -1.16
C PRO A 15 -5.69 -5.03 -1.94
N ILE A 16 -6.06 -6.30 -2.13
CA ILE A 16 -7.32 -6.67 -2.80
C ILE A 16 -8.53 -6.16 -2.01
N ILE A 17 -8.53 -6.28 -0.67
CA ILE A 17 -9.62 -5.77 0.16
C ILE A 17 -9.74 -4.25 0.01
N VAL A 18 -8.63 -3.51 0.12
CA VAL A 18 -8.64 -2.04 -0.05
C VAL A 18 -9.11 -1.65 -1.46
N PHE A 19 -8.63 -2.35 -2.48
CA PHE A 19 -9.03 -2.09 -3.86
C PHE A 19 -10.52 -2.39 -4.10
N ILE A 20 -11.07 -3.46 -3.53
CA ILE A 20 -12.51 -3.74 -3.59
C ILE A 20 -13.32 -2.63 -2.92
N ILE A 21 -12.86 -2.12 -1.77
CA ILE A 21 -13.52 -0.98 -1.11
C ILE A 21 -13.51 0.25 -2.03
N HIS A 22 -12.36 0.58 -2.64
CA HIS A 22 -12.26 1.66 -3.61
C HIS A 22 -13.23 1.48 -4.80
N LEU A 23 -13.29 0.28 -5.39
CA LEU A 23 -14.20 -0.05 -6.50
C LEU A 23 -15.68 0.08 -6.14
N VAL A 24 -16.05 -0.05 -4.87
CA VAL A 24 -17.41 0.16 -4.40
C VAL A 24 -17.69 1.64 -4.13
N ILE A 25 -16.72 2.38 -3.56
CA ILE A 25 -16.86 3.79 -3.18
C ILE A 25 -16.84 4.72 -4.40
N ALA A 26 -15.96 4.47 -5.37
CA ALA A 26 -15.77 5.39 -6.51
C ALA A 26 -17.03 5.56 -7.38
N PRO A 27 -17.73 4.50 -7.84
CA PRO A 27 -18.87 4.66 -8.75
C PRO A 27 -20.10 5.32 -8.12
N ILE A 28 -20.20 5.34 -6.79
CA ILE A 28 -21.32 5.95 -6.07
C ILE A 28 -21.06 7.41 -5.67
N GLY A 29 -19.94 8.00 -6.14
CA GLY A 29 -19.65 9.43 -6.00
C GLY A 29 -19.25 9.84 -4.58
N LEU A 30 -18.75 8.90 -3.76
CA LEU A 30 -18.45 9.17 -2.35
C LEU A 30 -17.17 10.01 -2.17
N TYR A 31 -16.19 9.88 -3.05
CA TYR A 31 -14.97 10.69 -3.01
C TYR A 31 -15.29 12.17 -3.25
N GLU A 32 -16.21 12.46 -4.16
CA GLU A 32 -16.65 13.80 -4.51
C GLU A 32 -17.56 14.39 -3.42
N LYS A 33 -18.42 13.56 -2.82
CA LYS A 33 -19.34 14.00 -1.76
C LYS A 33 -18.63 14.22 -0.43
N TYR A 34 -17.66 13.38 -0.11
CA TYR A 34 -16.93 13.38 1.16
C TYR A 34 -15.44 13.23 0.88
N VAL A 35 -14.81 14.33 0.46
CA VAL A 35 -13.39 14.40 0.08
C VAL A 35 -12.45 13.79 1.12
N TRP A 36 -12.79 13.90 2.41
CA TRP A 36 -11.99 13.31 3.49
C TRP A 36 -11.92 11.77 3.48
N ILE A 37 -12.75 11.06 2.71
CA ILE A 37 -12.71 9.59 2.58
C ILE A 37 -11.41 9.13 1.92
N ASP A 38 -10.77 10.00 1.14
CA ASP A 38 -9.54 9.64 0.44
C ASP A 38 -8.36 9.42 1.38
N ILE A 39 -8.22 10.32 2.36
CA ILE A 39 -7.20 10.27 3.43
C ILE A 39 -7.10 8.89 4.11
N PRO A 40 -8.18 8.29 4.68
CA PRO A 40 -8.10 6.97 5.27
C PRO A 40 -7.90 5.86 4.22
N MET A 41 -8.32 6.05 2.96
CA MET A 41 -8.04 5.08 1.88
C MET A 41 -6.55 5.03 1.55
N HIS A 42 -5.85 6.16 1.46
CA HIS A 42 -4.39 6.19 1.27
C HIS A 42 -3.66 5.57 2.46
N PHE A 43 -4.09 5.86 3.69
CA PHE A 43 -3.54 5.21 4.89
C PHE A 43 -3.70 3.68 4.84
N LEU A 44 -4.91 3.19 4.55
CA LEU A 44 -5.19 1.76 4.45
C LEU A 44 -4.46 1.11 3.28
N GLY A 45 -4.31 1.83 2.17
CA GLY A 45 -3.49 1.44 1.03
C GLY A 45 -2.04 1.18 1.46
N GLY A 46 -1.40 2.18 2.08
CA GLY A 46 -0.04 2.04 2.58
C GLY A 46 0.13 0.93 3.62
N ALA A 47 -0.81 0.81 4.56
CA ALA A 47 -0.87 -0.28 5.53
C ALA A 47 -0.92 -1.66 4.86
N SER A 48 -1.78 -1.81 3.84
CA SER A 48 -1.96 -3.06 3.12
C SER A 48 -0.68 -3.49 2.39
N ILE A 49 0.01 -2.55 1.75
CA ILE A 49 1.27 -2.81 1.03
C ILE A 49 2.40 -3.17 1.99
N ALA A 50 2.47 -2.55 3.16
CA ALA A 50 3.45 -2.92 4.18
C ALA A 50 3.27 -4.37 4.65
N LEU A 51 2.02 -4.78 4.90
CA LEU A 51 1.69 -6.17 5.24
C LEU A 51 2.08 -7.15 4.13
N SER A 52 1.80 -6.79 2.87
CA SER A 52 2.21 -7.56 1.68
C SER A 52 3.73 -7.72 1.58
N ALA A 53 4.49 -6.63 1.75
CA ALA A 53 5.95 -6.63 1.70
C ALA A 53 6.55 -7.54 2.81
N MET A 54 6.01 -7.46 4.03
CA MET A 54 6.44 -8.32 5.13
C MET A 54 6.06 -9.79 4.93
N ALA A 55 4.88 -10.07 4.36
CA ALA A 55 4.47 -11.43 3.99
C ALA A 55 5.40 -12.03 2.94
N MET A 56 5.72 -11.26 1.88
CA MET A 56 6.68 -11.66 0.86
C MET A 56 8.06 -11.92 1.46
N GLY A 57 8.55 -11.03 2.34
CA GLY A 57 9.80 -11.23 3.06
C GLY A 57 9.84 -12.56 3.83
N LYS A 58 8.78 -12.90 4.58
CA LYS A 58 8.69 -14.20 5.29
C LYS A 58 8.80 -15.39 4.35
N ILE A 59 8.13 -15.32 3.20
CA ILE A 59 8.14 -16.39 2.19
C ILE A 59 9.53 -16.53 1.60
N MET A 60 10.20 -15.42 1.27
CA MET A 60 11.56 -15.43 0.74
C MET A 60 12.58 -15.99 1.76
N LEU A 61 12.45 -15.62 3.05
CA LEU A 61 13.27 -16.19 4.13
C LEU A 61 13.05 -17.70 4.26
N LYS A 62 11.79 -18.16 4.28
CA LYS A 62 11.45 -19.60 4.35
C LYS A 62 12.06 -20.38 3.17
N ASN A 63 12.09 -19.78 2.00
CA ASN A 63 12.68 -20.37 0.78
C ASN A 63 14.20 -20.16 0.68
N LYS A 64 14.86 -19.67 1.74
CA LYS A 64 16.32 -19.41 1.78
C LYS A 64 16.81 -18.46 0.67
N MET A 65 15.93 -17.57 0.19
CA MET A 65 16.27 -16.54 -0.81
C MET A 65 16.80 -15.26 -0.16
N LEU A 66 16.47 -15.04 1.10
CA LEU A 66 16.99 -13.94 1.92
C LEU A 66 17.52 -14.51 3.23
N GLY A 67 18.54 -13.85 3.77
CA GLY A 67 18.93 -14.02 5.17
C GLY A 67 18.07 -13.17 6.09
N LYS A 68 18.27 -13.34 7.40
CA LYS A 68 17.81 -12.37 8.40
C LYS A 68 18.47 -11.02 8.17
N THR A 69 17.77 -9.96 8.53
CA THR A 69 18.27 -8.58 8.41
C THR A 69 18.04 -7.83 9.72
N ASN A 70 18.62 -6.64 9.87
CA ASN A 70 18.33 -5.82 11.04
C ASN A 70 17.01 -5.04 10.87
N LEU A 71 16.46 -4.61 12.00
CA LEU A 71 15.16 -3.94 12.05
C LEU A 71 15.10 -2.67 11.20
N PHE A 72 16.19 -1.89 11.20
CA PHE A 72 16.27 -0.63 10.45
C PHE A 72 16.24 -0.88 8.94
N ILE A 73 17.04 -1.83 8.44
CA ILE A 73 17.05 -2.19 7.02
C ILE A 73 15.68 -2.73 6.59
N LEU A 74 15.04 -3.57 7.41
CA LEU A 74 13.70 -4.08 7.09
C LEU A 74 12.67 -2.95 7.04
N PHE A 75 12.72 -2.02 7.98
CA PHE A 75 11.84 -0.85 8.01
C PHE A 75 12.00 0.00 6.74
N VAL A 76 13.24 0.38 6.40
CA VAL A 76 13.54 1.18 5.20
C VAL A 76 13.07 0.47 3.94
N PHE A 77 13.30 -0.85 3.83
CA PHE A 77 12.82 -1.63 2.70
C PHE A 77 11.30 -1.59 2.58
N VAL A 78 10.57 -1.85 3.66
CA VAL A 78 9.10 -1.87 3.65
C VAL A 78 8.55 -0.48 3.30
N VAL A 79 9.06 0.58 3.91
CA VAL A 79 8.63 1.96 3.62
C VAL A 79 8.97 2.37 2.19
N SER A 80 10.09 1.91 1.63
CA SER A 80 10.44 2.18 0.23
C SER A 80 9.44 1.53 -0.73
N VAL A 81 9.02 0.29 -0.46
CA VAL A 81 7.99 -0.40 -1.26
C VAL A 81 6.65 0.33 -1.15
N VAL A 82 6.24 0.73 0.06
CA VAL A 82 5.02 1.51 0.28
C VAL A 82 5.06 2.83 -0.49
N SER A 83 6.17 3.57 -0.39
CA SER A 83 6.34 4.86 -1.07
C SER A 83 6.25 4.71 -2.58
N LEU A 84 6.88 3.66 -3.15
CA LEU A 84 6.84 3.41 -4.58
C LEU A 84 5.42 3.09 -5.07
N VAL A 85 4.66 2.28 -4.32
CA VAL A 85 3.27 1.97 -4.68
C VAL A 85 2.38 3.19 -4.56
N ALA A 86 2.55 4.02 -3.51
CA ALA A 86 1.81 5.27 -3.37
C ALA A 86 2.07 6.22 -4.56
N VAL A 87 3.33 6.37 -4.98
CA VAL A 87 3.68 7.15 -6.18
C VAL A 87 3.03 6.60 -7.44
N PHE A 88 2.97 5.28 -7.62
CA PHE A 88 2.28 4.69 -8.77
C PHE A 88 0.76 4.86 -8.70
N TRP A 89 0.17 4.95 -7.52
CA TRP A 89 -1.24 5.26 -7.36
C TRP A 89 -1.55 6.71 -7.78
N GLU A 90 -0.75 7.68 -7.34
CA GLU A 90 -0.87 9.08 -7.79
C GLU A 90 -0.71 9.21 -9.31
N PHE A 91 0.24 8.49 -9.91
CA PHE A 91 0.37 8.46 -11.37
C PHE A 91 -0.84 7.85 -12.07
N PHE A 92 -1.48 6.86 -11.44
CA PHE A 92 -2.72 6.28 -11.95
C PHE A 92 -3.85 7.30 -11.93
N GLU A 93 -4.06 8.00 -10.80
CA GLU A 93 -5.08 9.05 -10.68
C GLU A 93 -4.86 10.18 -11.67
N PHE A 94 -3.62 10.67 -11.77
CA PHE A 94 -3.21 11.66 -12.79
C PHE A 94 -3.55 11.20 -14.21
N SER A 95 -3.31 9.92 -14.51
CA SER A 95 -3.62 9.36 -15.83
C SER A 95 -5.12 9.32 -16.09
N ILE A 96 -5.93 9.02 -15.08
CA ILE A 96 -7.39 9.04 -15.19
C ILE A 96 -7.90 10.47 -15.39
N ASP A 97 -7.34 11.45 -14.71
CA ASP A 97 -7.68 12.87 -14.89
C ASP A 97 -7.44 13.34 -16.32
N ILE A 98 -6.30 12.98 -16.91
CA ILE A 98 -6.03 13.29 -18.32
C ILE A 98 -6.99 12.56 -19.27
N LEU A 99 -7.22 11.26 -19.05
CA LEU A 99 -7.96 10.43 -20.01
C LEU A 99 -9.47 10.62 -19.94
N SER A 100 -10.00 10.96 -18.77
CA SER A 100 -11.45 11.03 -18.50
C SER A 100 -11.93 12.44 -18.18
N ASN A 101 -11.03 13.43 -18.18
CA ASN A 101 -11.32 14.81 -17.78
C ASN A 101 -11.99 14.87 -16.39
N SER A 102 -11.55 13.99 -15.49
CA SER A 102 -11.92 13.95 -14.07
C SER A 102 -11.03 14.89 -13.26
N ASN A 103 -11.23 14.88 -11.94
CA ASN A 103 -10.45 15.68 -11.00
C ASN A 103 -10.23 14.88 -9.70
N LEU A 104 -9.56 13.73 -9.84
CA LEU A 104 -9.16 12.86 -8.73
C LEU A 104 -8.04 13.52 -7.94
N GLN A 105 -7.00 14.04 -8.61
CA GLN A 105 -5.99 14.85 -7.96
C GLN A 105 -6.49 16.28 -7.81
N ILE A 106 -6.98 16.64 -6.62
CA ILE A 106 -7.60 17.95 -6.38
C ILE A 106 -6.54 19.07 -6.45
N GLY A 107 -5.31 18.77 -6.04
CA GLY A 107 -4.18 19.69 -6.13
C GLY A 107 -2.91 19.14 -5.49
N LEU A 108 -1.85 19.96 -5.45
CA LEU A 108 -0.55 19.54 -4.91
C LEU A 108 -0.61 19.19 -3.42
N GLU A 109 -1.38 19.93 -2.63
CA GLU A 109 -1.51 19.69 -1.18
C GLU A 109 -2.18 18.34 -0.89
N ASP A 110 -3.14 17.96 -1.73
CA ASP A 110 -3.89 16.70 -1.69
C ASP A 110 -2.94 15.52 -1.95
N THR A 111 -2.32 15.49 -3.14
CA THR A 111 -1.31 14.48 -3.52
C THR A 111 -0.17 14.33 -2.52
N LEU A 112 0.35 15.44 -1.97
CA LEU A 112 1.38 15.36 -0.92
C LEU A 112 0.83 14.77 0.38
N GLY A 113 -0.42 15.10 0.73
CA GLY A 113 -1.16 14.50 1.83
C GLY A 113 -1.36 13.00 1.63
N ASP A 114 -1.73 12.56 0.44
CA ASP A 114 -1.99 11.17 0.10
C ASP A 114 -0.73 10.30 0.14
N LEU A 115 0.36 10.81 -0.43
CA LEU A 115 1.69 10.20 -0.30
C LEU A 115 2.11 10.09 1.18
N PHE A 116 1.90 11.16 1.96
CA PHE A 116 2.21 11.16 3.39
C PHE A 116 1.36 10.13 4.14
N MET A 117 0.05 10.06 3.89
CA MET A 117 -0.87 9.13 4.55
C MET A 117 -0.55 7.68 4.19
N GLY A 118 -0.18 7.40 2.93
CA GLY A 118 0.33 6.10 2.52
C GLY A 118 1.58 5.69 3.27
N ILE A 119 2.59 6.56 3.34
CA ILE A 119 3.84 6.30 4.09
C ILE A 119 3.55 6.11 5.59
N LEU A 120 2.67 6.92 6.17
CA LEU A 120 2.28 6.86 7.57
C LEU A 120 1.59 5.53 7.90
N GLY A 121 0.62 5.11 7.07
CA GLY A 121 -0.08 3.83 7.22
C GLY A 121 0.85 2.62 7.10
N GLY A 122 1.77 2.66 6.13
CA GLY A 122 2.80 1.65 5.99
C GLY A 122 3.76 1.58 7.18
N SER A 123 4.18 2.74 7.69
CA SER A 123 5.09 2.84 8.84
C SER A 123 4.44 2.32 10.13
N ILE A 124 3.21 2.73 10.43
CA ILE A 124 2.47 2.24 11.61
C ILE A 124 2.26 0.73 11.51
N SER A 125 1.87 0.23 10.33
CA SER A 125 1.64 -1.21 10.13
C SER A 125 2.91 -2.03 10.27
N PHE A 126 4.05 -1.50 9.82
CA PHE A 126 5.34 -2.10 10.11
C PHE A 126 5.57 -2.23 11.61
N TRP A 127 5.48 -1.14 12.36
CA TRP A 127 5.76 -1.16 13.81
C TRP A 127 4.79 -2.05 14.60
N ALA A 128 3.54 -2.13 14.16
CA ALA A 128 2.53 -2.99 14.77
C ALA A 128 2.74 -4.48 14.45
N PHE A 129 3.25 -4.83 13.27
CA PHE A 129 3.19 -6.20 12.76
C PHE A 129 4.51 -6.78 12.22
N TYR A 130 5.64 -6.10 12.39
CA TYR A 130 6.92 -6.60 11.87
C TYR A 130 7.25 -7.98 12.46
N PRO A 131 7.61 -8.95 11.61
CA PRO A 131 7.85 -10.28 12.10
C PRO A 131 9.27 -10.45 12.61
N LYS A 132 9.40 -10.80 13.89
CA LYS A 132 10.69 -11.13 14.52
C LYS A 132 11.47 -12.22 13.79
N ALA A 133 10.81 -13.08 13.01
CA ALA A 133 11.48 -14.10 12.21
C ALA A 133 12.39 -13.52 11.11
N LEU A 134 12.10 -12.30 10.63
CA LEU A 134 12.94 -11.59 9.64
C LEU A 134 14.18 -10.93 10.25
N LEU A 135 14.27 -10.93 11.60
CA LEU A 135 15.40 -10.43 12.38
C LEU A 135 16.25 -11.60 12.88
#